data_AF-A0A4Y7UGG5-F1
#
_entry.id   AF-A0A4Y7UGG5-F1
#
_cell.length_a   1.000
_cell.length_b   1.000
_cell.length_c   1.000
_cell.angle_alpha   90.00
_cell.angle_beta   90.00
_cell.angle_gamma   90.00
#
_symmetry.space_group_name_H-M   'P 1'
#
loop_
_entity.id
_entity.type
_entity.pdbx_description
1 polymer ?
#
loop_
_entity_poly.entity_id
_entity_poly.type
_entity_poly.pdbx_seq_one_letter_code
_entity_poly.pdbx_strand_id
1 'polypeptide(L)'
;MNQYNFYSMNNKLTISFLILISAPFFFACRGPVKEENKNNAPSGSLSLHEGNKNYVTIDTKESVVTWKGAMLIGPNSHTGFVSISKGELMIENDQLMNGTVEVDMNTIEDENHRSDNGLIDHLKDPDFFDVKKFPISTIVLARAASINGENKQITGNLTIKGITHPVTFPATIEVKNGIVKMNGKLVIDRTKWDVRYKSGKFYDLLADQTMSDSIKFQVKIIAKK
;
A
#
# COMPACT_ATOMS: atom_id res chain seq x y z
N MET A 1 48.99 52.56 31.70
CA MET A 1 48.46 51.71 32.80
C MET A 1 47.67 50.58 32.15
N ASN A 2 48.03 49.30 32.09
CA ASN A 2 49.15 48.41 32.42
C ASN A 2 49.12 47.35 31.29
N GLN A 3 50.13 47.09 30.46
CA GLN A 3 51.44 46.44 30.67
C GLN A 3 51.39 44.94 31.09
N TYR A 4 52.02 44.13 30.21
CA TYR A 4 52.65 42.80 30.37
C TYR A 4 51.95 41.48 30.02
N ASN A 5 52.50 40.87 28.95
CA ASN A 5 52.59 39.45 28.57
C ASN A 5 53.16 38.54 29.67
N PHE A 6 53.02 37.20 29.53
CA PHE A 6 54.06 36.13 29.60
C PHE A 6 53.35 34.75 29.40
N TYR A 7 53.66 33.96 28.34
CA TYR A 7 54.56 32.76 28.31
C TYR A 7 54.10 31.60 29.26
N SER A 8 54.15 30.29 28.99
CA SER A 8 54.75 29.42 27.97
C SER A 8 54.27 27.96 28.16
N MET A 9 54.50 27.14 27.13
CA MET A 9 54.23 25.71 26.94
C MET A 9 54.83 24.70 27.95
N ASN A 10 54.22 23.49 27.91
CA ASN A 10 54.75 22.12 28.09
C ASN A 10 55.40 21.73 29.43
N ASN A 11 55.17 20.48 29.91
CA ASN A 11 56.10 19.34 29.74
C ASN A 11 55.77 18.13 30.67
N LYS A 12 56.06 16.92 30.15
CA LYS A 12 56.41 15.63 30.80
C LYS A 12 55.29 14.72 31.34
N LEU A 13 55.09 13.53 30.75
CA LEU A 13 55.87 12.27 30.80
C LEU A 13 55.56 11.38 32.02
N THR A 14 54.76 10.34 31.75
CA THR A 14 54.82 8.92 32.21
C THR A 14 55.32 8.55 33.61
N ILE A 15 54.60 7.62 34.26
CA ILE A 15 55.11 6.33 34.80
C ILE A 15 53.92 5.41 35.15
N SER A 16 53.99 4.17 34.66
CA SER A 16 53.10 3.05 34.96
C SER A 16 53.41 2.43 36.32
N PHE A 17 52.40 1.87 37.01
CA PHE A 17 52.60 0.66 37.80
C PHE A 17 51.36 -0.26 37.74
N LEU A 18 51.67 -1.54 37.69
CA LEU A 18 50.85 -2.70 37.33
C LEU A 18 50.45 -3.48 38.61
N ILE A 19 49.50 -4.43 38.47
CA ILE A 19 49.21 -5.63 39.32
C ILE A 19 48.00 -5.48 40.29
N LEU A 20 47.03 -6.41 40.45
CA LEU A 20 46.57 -7.62 39.72
C LEU A 20 45.36 -8.22 40.51
N ILE A 21 44.46 -8.92 39.80
CA ILE A 21 43.52 -10.02 40.21
C ILE A 21 42.26 -9.72 41.05
N SER A 22 41.10 -9.87 40.39
CA SER A 22 39.99 -10.73 40.87
C SER A 22 39.18 -11.28 39.68
N ALA A 23 39.22 -12.59 39.45
CA ALA A 23 38.41 -13.35 38.48
C ALA A 23 37.02 -13.69 39.09
N PRO A 24 36.08 -14.44 38.44
CA PRO A 24 35.96 -14.88 37.04
C PRO A 24 34.54 -14.64 36.41
N PHE A 25 34.47 -14.85 35.10
CA PHE A 25 33.36 -15.43 34.32
C PHE A 25 31.91 -14.93 34.54
N PHE A 26 31.44 -14.14 33.57
CA PHE A 26 30.13 -14.41 32.95
C PHE A 26 30.31 -14.51 31.44
N PHE A 27 30.14 -15.73 30.95
CA PHE A 27 29.82 -16.03 29.56
C PHE A 27 28.51 -15.30 29.22
N ALA A 28 28.56 -14.31 28.33
CA ALA A 28 27.39 -13.85 27.61
C ALA A 28 27.71 -13.97 26.13
N CYS A 29 27.08 -14.94 25.50
CA CYS A 29 27.17 -15.23 24.08
C CYS A 29 27.03 -13.95 23.26
N ARG A 30 27.97 -13.75 22.34
CA ARG A 30 27.82 -12.85 21.20
C ARG A 30 26.65 -13.40 20.38
N GLY A 31 25.44 -12.89 20.66
CA GLY A 31 24.28 -13.16 19.84
C GLY A 31 24.56 -12.68 18.40
N PRO A 32 24.02 -13.35 17.38
CA PRO A 32 24.18 -12.90 16.02
C PRO A 32 23.64 -11.47 15.91
N VAL A 33 24.46 -10.57 15.36
CA VAL A 33 24.01 -9.31 14.82
C VAL A 33 22.85 -9.66 13.87
N LYS A 34 21.63 -9.28 14.24
CA LYS A 34 20.51 -9.32 13.32
C LYS A 34 20.88 -8.37 12.19
N GLU A 35 21.26 -8.93 11.05
CA GLU A 35 21.17 -8.25 9.77
C GLU A 35 19.76 -7.66 9.71
N GLU A 36 19.72 -6.33 9.68
CA GLU A 36 18.55 -5.57 9.28
C GLU A 36 18.28 -5.98 7.83
N ASN A 37 17.28 -6.85 7.66
CA ASN A 37 16.89 -7.34 6.36
C ASN A 37 16.27 -6.19 5.56
N LYS A 38 17.12 -5.51 4.78
CA LYS A 38 16.71 -4.62 3.70
C LYS A 38 16.11 -5.44 2.56
N ASN A 39 14.91 -5.98 2.79
CA ASN A 39 14.03 -6.38 1.71
C ASN A 39 13.42 -5.11 1.11
N ASN A 40 14.22 -4.35 0.36
CA ASN A 40 13.71 -3.72 -0.84
C ASN A 40 13.39 -4.86 -1.81
N ALA A 41 12.28 -5.55 -1.59
CA ALA A 41 11.75 -6.44 -2.59
C ALA A 41 11.29 -5.55 -3.75
N PRO A 42 11.88 -5.67 -4.95
CA PRO A 42 11.21 -5.18 -6.13
C PRO A 42 9.86 -5.90 -6.21
N SER A 43 8.85 -5.21 -6.73
CA SER A 43 7.62 -5.79 -7.26
C SER A 43 7.95 -7.10 -8.00
N GLY A 44 7.81 -8.23 -7.31
CA GLY A 44 7.87 -9.53 -7.93
C GLY A 44 6.62 -9.60 -8.78
N SER A 45 6.78 -9.64 -10.11
CA SER A 45 5.64 -9.66 -11.01
C SER A 45 4.74 -10.83 -10.62
N LEU A 46 3.44 -10.59 -10.41
CA LEU A 46 2.49 -11.69 -10.19
C LEU A 46 2.62 -12.71 -11.35
N SER A 47 3.00 -13.93 -11.03
CA SER A 47 2.94 -15.06 -11.95
C SER A 47 1.56 -15.70 -11.86
N LEU A 48 0.83 -15.75 -12.96
CA LEU A 48 -0.47 -16.41 -13.03
C LEU A 48 -0.29 -17.93 -13.08
N HIS A 49 -1.31 -18.67 -12.63
CA HIS A 49 -1.34 -20.13 -12.62
C HIS A 49 -1.91 -20.67 -13.93
N GLU A 50 -1.27 -20.35 -15.07
CA GLU A 50 -1.71 -20.80 -16.39
C GLU A 50 -1.86 -22.34 -16.45
N GLY A 51 -3.02 -22.81 -16.94
CA GLY A 51 -3.33 -24.24 -17.07
C GLY A 51 -3.86 -24.91 -15.79
N ASN A 52 -3.88 -24.24 -14.65
CA ASN A 52 -4.54 -24.77 -13.44
C ASN A 52 -6.06 -24.62 -13.56
N LYS A 53 -6.78 -25.74 -13.56
CA LYS A 53 -8.24 -25.79 -13.72
C LYS A 53 -9.03 -25.06 -12.62
N ASN A 54 -8.42 -24.80 -11.46
CA ASN A 54 -9.05 -24.09 -10.34
C ASN A 54 -8.91 -22.56 -10.45
N TYR A 55 -8.11 -22.05 -11.41
CA TYR A 55 -7.93 -20.62 -11.60
C TYR A 55 -8.68 -20.11 -12.82
N VAL A 56 -9.24 -18.91 -12.70
CA VAL A 56 -9.80 -18.15 -13.81
C VAL A 56 -9.10 -16.79 -13.89
N THR A 57 -8.79 -16.35 -15.11
CA THR A 57 -8.08 -15.10 -15.36
C THR A 57 -9.07 -13.95 -15.43
N ILE A 58 -8.73 -12.81 -14.84
CA ILE A 58 -9.53 -11.59 -14.92
C ILE A 58 -9.46 -11.03 -16.34
N ASP A 59 -10.62 -10.80 -16.95
CA ASP A 59 -10.73 -10.05 -18.19
C ASP A 59 -10.55 -8.56 -17.87
N THR A 60 -9.36 -8.03 -18.16
CA THR A 60 -8.99 -6.65 -17.85
C THR A 60 -9.75 -5.61 -18.65
N LYS A 61 -10.39 -5.99 -19.77
CA LYS A 61 -11.17 -5.08 -20.60
C LYS A 61 -12.61 -4.99 -20.14
N GLU A 62 -13.15 -6.06 -19.56
CA GLU A 62 -14.50 -6.09 -19.00
C GLU A 62 -14.57 -5.77 -17.51
N SER A 63 -13.40 -5.67 -16.87
CA SER A 63 -13.23 -5.36 -15.45
C SER A 63 -12.75 -3.92 -15.26
N VAL A 64 -13.16 -3.29 -14.17
CA VAL A 64 -12.79 -1.90 -13.87
C VAL A 64 -12.77 -1.63 -12.36
N VAL A 65 -11.85 -0.77 -11.93
CA VAL A 65 -11.84 -0.17 -10.60
C VAL A 65 -12.22 1.30 -10.74
N THR A 66 -13.35 1.68 -10.15
CA THR A 66 -13.77 3.08 -10.04
C THR A 66 -13.39 3.60 -8.66
N TRP A 67 -12.75 4.76 -8.59
CA TRP A 67 -12.40 5.43 -7.34
C TRP A 67 -13.22 6.69 -7.14
N LYS A 68 -13.43 7.09 -5.87
CA LYS A 68 -14.04 8.36 -5.49
C LYS A 68 -13.33 8.98 -4.30
N GLY A 69 -12.84 10.20 -4.50
CA GLY A 69 -12.28 11.09 -3.47
C GLY A 69 -13.14 12.33 -3.29
N ALA A 70 -13.14 12.92 -2.09
CA ALA A 70 -13.94 14.11 -1.81
C ALA A 70 -13.27 15.00 -0.77
N MET A 71 -13.64 16.28 -0.76
CA MET A 71 -13.38 17.15 0.38
C MET A 71 -14.15 16.67 1.61
N LEU A 72 -13.65 17.01 2.81
CA LEU A 72 -14.26 16.61 4.07
C LEU A 72 -15.68 17.19 4.20
N ILE A 73 -15.85 18.44 3.75
CA ILE A 73 -17.13 19.12 3.63
C ILE A 73 -17.24 19.80 2.26
N GLY A 74 -18.47 20.11 1.84
CA GLY A 74 -18.75 20.77 0.57
C GLY A 74 -19.00 19.80 -0.59
N PRO A 75 -19.30 20.32 -1.79
CA PRO A 75 -19.74 19.52 -2.93
C PRO A 75 -18.59 18.91 -3.73
N ASN A 76 -17.35 19.34 -3.47
CA ASN A 76 -16.19 18.99 -4.29
C ASN A 76 -15.81 17.52 -4.10
N SER A 77 -16.02 16.74 -5.15
CA SER A 77 -15.62 15.34 -5.21
C SER A 77 -15.22 14.97 -6.63
N HIS A 78 -14.33 13.98 -6.71
CA HIS A 78 -13.79 13.43 -7.94
C HIS A 78 -14.13 11.95 -8.00
N THR A 79 -14.56 11.51 -9.17
CA THR A 79 -14.79 10.11 -9.49
C THR A 79 -13.92 9.80 -10.69
N GLY A 80 -13.28 8.65 -10.70
CA GLY A 80 -12.43 8.26 -11.80
C GLY A 80 -12.21 6.77 -11.87
N PHE A 81 -11.30 6.36 -12.75
CA PHE A 81 -11.03 4.95 -13.03
C PHE A 81 -9.54 4.66 -12.92
N VAL A 82 -9.22 3.39 -12.72
CA VAL A 82 -7.88 2.85 -12.87
C VAL A 82 -7.98 1.42 -13.40
N SER A 83 -7.14 1.08 -14.36
CA SER A 83 -7.20 -0.19 -15.07
C SER A 83 -6.50 -1.31 -14.31
N ILE A 84 -7.10 -2.49 -14.37
CA ILE A 84 -6.49 -3.73 -13.92
C ILE A 84 -5.49 -4.17 -14.98
N SER A 85 -4.23 -4.39 -14.60
CA SER A 85 -3.19 -4.84 -15.53
C SER A 85 -3.22 -6.36 -15.72
N LYS A 86 -3.46 -7.10 -14.63
CA LYS A 86 -3.64 -8.56 -14.63
C LYS A 86 -4.24 -9.03 -13.29
N GLY A 87 -4.75 -10.24 -13.29
CA GLY A 87 -5.15 -10.92 -12.07
C GLY A 87 -5.85 -12.23 -12.34
N GLU A 88 -6.05 -12.99 -11.28
CA GLU A 88 -6.70 -14.30 -11.31
C GLU A 88 -7.49 -14.54 -10.03
N LEU A 89 -8.50 -15.39 -10.13
CA LEU A 89 -9.30 -15.85 -9.01
C LEU A 89 -9.19 -17.37 -8.92
N MET A 90 -9.00 -17.90 -7.72
CA MET A 90 -9.08 -19.33 -7.44
C MET A 90 -10.52 -19.67 -7.05
N ILE A 91 -11.15 -20.56 -7.81
CA ILE A 91 -12.51 -21.03 -7.61
C ILE A 91 -12.49 -22.52 -7.30
N GLU A 92 -13.11 -22.91 -6.19
CA GLU A 92 -13.33 -24.31 -5.83
C GLU A 92 -14.78 -24.51 -5.41
N ASN A 93 -15.45 -25.55 -5.93
CA ASN A 93 -16.85 -25.85 -5.65
C ASN A 93 -17.78 -24.63 -5.82
N ASP A 94 -17.58 -23.87 -6.90
CA ASP A 94 -18.28 -22.61 -7.21
C ASP A 94 -18.14 -21.51 -6.14
N GLN A 95 -17.09 -21.58 -5.32
CA GLN A 95 -16.77 -20.58 -4.31
C GLN A 95 -15.43 -19.92 -4.59
N LEU A 96 -15.37 -18.60 -4.40
CA LEU A 96 -14.12 -17.86 -4.42
C LEU A 96 -13.29 -18.23 -3.19
N MET A 97 -12.14 -18.85 -3.42
CA MET A 97 -11.22 -19.25 -2.36
C MET A 97 -10.15 -18.19 -2.14
N ASN A 98 -9.59 -17.68 -3.24
CA ASN A 98 -8.48 -16.73 -3.23
C ASN A 98 -8.49 -15.89 -4.51
N GLY A 99 -7.65 -14.86 -4.57
CA GLY A 99 -7.47 -14.10 -5.79
C GLY A 99 -6.36 -13.07 -5.66
N THR A 100 -5.76 -12.71 -6.78
CA THR A 100 -4.78 -11.65 -6.83
C THR A 100 -5.09 -10.72 -7.98
N VAL A 101 -5.03 -9.42 -7.73
CA VAL A 101 -5.30 -8.38 -8.73
C VAL A 101 -4.18 -7.36 -8.68
N GLU A 102 -3.63 -7.03 -9.84
CA GLU A 102 -2.72 -5.92 -10.05
C GLU A 102 -3.43 -4.79 -10.82
N VAL A 103 -3.18 -3.56 -10.40
CA VAL A 103 -3.72 -2.33 -10.99
C VAL A 103 -2.55 -1.48 -11.45
N ASP A 104 -2.63 -1.00 -12.70
CA ASP A 104 -1.63 -0.09 -13.26
C ASP A 104 -1.99 1.36 -12.92
N MET A 105 -1.24 1.96 -12.01
CA MET A 105 -1.47 3.32 -11.55
C MET A 105 -1.15 4.38 -12.61
N ASN A 106 -0.45 4.04 -13.70
CA ASN A 106 -0.26 4.96 -14.82
C ASN A 106 -1.57 5.28 -15.54
N THR A 107 -2.55 4.38 -15.43
CA THR A 107 -3.88 4.46 -16.05
C THR A 107 -4.92 5.18 -15.18
N ILE A 108 -4.51 5.78 -14.07
CA ILE A 108 -5.43 6.54 -13.23
C ILE A 108 -5.95 7.76 -14.00
N GLU A 109 -7.26 7.92 -14.01
CA GLU A 109 -7.99 8.95 -14.76
C GLU A 109 -9.18 9.46 -13.95
N ASP A 110 -9.67 10.68 -14.23
CA ASP A 110 -10.86 11.30 -13.61
C ASP A 110 -11.99 11.33 -14.64
N GLU A 111 -13.20 10.94 -14.28
CA GLU A 111 -14.33 10.82 -15.20
C GLU A 111 -14.70 12.14 -15.90
N ASN A 112 -14.43 13.28 -15.26
CA ASN A 112 -14.84 14.59 -15.73
C ASN A 112 -13.70 15.32 -16.45
N HIS A 113 -12.91 14.64 -17.30
CA HIS A 113 -11.81 15.20 -18.13
C HIS A 113 -12.13 16.55 -18.79
N ARG A 114 -12.11 17.64 -18.04
CA ARG A 114 -12.36 19.00 -18.50
C ARG A 114 -11.04 19.56 -19.00
N SER A 115 -10.46 18.98 -20.05
CA SER A 115 -9.30 19.53 -20.78
C SER A 115 -8.03 19.87 -19.96
N ASP A 116 -8.03 19.65 -18.64
CA ASP A 116 -6.97 19.94 -17.69
C ASP A 116 -6.64 18.65 -16.94
N ASN A 117 -5.44 18.14 -17.21
CA ASN A 117 -4.91 16.94 -16.56
C ASN A 117 -4.28 17.26 -15.20
N GLY A 118 -4.31 18.50 -14.71
CA GLY A 118 -3.62 18.92 -13.49
C GLY A 118 -3.96 18.09 -12.25
N LEU A 119 -5.22 17.64 -12.12
CA LEU A 119 -5.58 16.70 -11.06
C LEU A 119 -4.87 15.36 -11.22
N ILE A 120 -4.91 14.76 -12.41
CA ILE A 120 -4.34 13.43 -12.66
C ILE A 120 -2.83 13.44 -12.57
N ASP A 121 -2.20 14.50 -13.08
CA ASP A 121 -0.77 14.71 -12.94
C ASP A 121 -0.40 14.82 -11.45
N HIS A 122 -1.17 15.57 -10.65
CA HIS A 122 -0.93 15.69 -9.20
C HIS A 122 -1.17 14.37 -8.44
N LEU A 123 -2.20 13.58 -8.81
CA LEU A 123 -2.39 12.25 -8.20
C LEU A 123 -1.17 11.33 -8.42
N LYS A 124 -0.41 11.54 -9.50
CA LYS A 124 0.77 10.73 -9.83
C LYS A 124 2.03 11.16 -9.05
N ASP A 125 2.02 12.32 -8.40
CA ASP A 125 3.17 12.90 -7.69
C ASP A 125 3.47 12.24 -6.33
N PRO A 126 4.65 12.52 -5.73
CA PRO A 126 5.10 11.87 -4.49
C PRO A 126 4.25 12.11 -3.23
N ASP A 127 3.49 13.20 -3.17
CA ASP A 127 2.58 13.51 -2.06
C ASP A 127 1.24 12.74 -2.14
N PHE A 128 0.98 12.11 -3.29
CA PHE A 128 -0.08 11.14 -3.53
C PHE A 128 0.48 9.73 -3.72
N PHE A 129 0.39 9.18 -4.95
CA PHE A 129 0.67 7.77 -5.22
C PHE A 129 2.13 7.50 -5.61
N ASP A 130 2.92 8.54 -5.91
CA ASP A 130 4.31 8.43 -6.38
C ASP A 130 4.44 7.37 -7.49
N VAL A 131 3.64 7.52 -8.55
CA VAL A 131 3.42 6.47 -9.57
C VAL A 131 4.71 6.11 -10.29
N LYS A 132 5.64 7.07 -10.44
CA LYS A 132 6.96 6.82 -10.99
C LYS A 132 7.74 5.77 -10.19
N LYS A 133 7.60 5.76 -8.86
CA LYS A 133 8.25 4.79 -7.98
C LYS A 133 7.40 3.55 -7.71
N PHE A 134 6.08 3.71 -7.65
CA PHE A 134 5.13 2.65 -7.37
C PHE A 134 4.05 2.58 -8.47
N PRO A 135 4.42 2.10 -9.67
CA PRO A 135 3.48 2.06 -10.80
C PRO A 135 2.36 1.03 -10.62
N ILE A 136 2.51 0.07 -9.69
CA ILE A 136 1.57 -1.01 -9.46
C ILE A 136 1.03 -0.97 -8.04
N SER A 137 -0.30 -1.08 -7.91
CA SER A 137 -0.98 -1.42 -6.66
C SER A 137 -1.55 -2.84 -6.77
N THR A 138 -1.61 -3.56 -5.65
CA THR A 138 -2.04 -4.97 -5.65
C THR A 138 -3.02 -5.24 -4.54
N ILE A 139 -3.96 -6.16 -4.77
CA ILE A 139 -4.73 -6.78 -3.69
C ILE A 139 -4.62 -8.30 -3.78
N VAL A 140 -4.25 -8.94 -2.67
CA VAL A 140 -4.28 -10.38 -2.50
C VAL A 140 -5.44 -10.71 -1.57
N LEU A 141 -6.48 -11.33 -2.10
CA LEU A 141 -7.60 -11.83 -1.31
C LEU A 141 -7.09 -12.95 -0.41
N ALA A 142 -7.62 -13.04 0.80
CA ALA A 142 -7.22 -14.05 1.78
C ALA A 142 -8.37 -15.00 2.13
N ARG A 143 -9.60 -14.47 2.24
CA ARG A 143 -10.82 -15.25 2.52
C ARG A 143 -12.05 -14.56 1.98
N ALA A 144 -12.99 -15.35 1.47
CA ALA A 144 -14.37 -14.96 1.25
C ALA A 144 -15.28 -15.68 2.25
N ALA A 145 -15.83 -14.95 3.21
CA ALA A 145 -16.81 -15.49 4.16
C ALA A 145 -18.23 -15.18 3.69
N SER A 146 -19.14 -16.14 3.74
CA SER A 146 -20.55 -15.89 3.41
C SER A 146 -21.20 -14.96 4.42
N ILE A 147 -21.86 -13.89 3.96
CA ILE A 147 -22.72 -13.03 4.78
C ILE A 147 -24.17 -13.50 4.63
N ASN A 148 -24.67 -13.60 3.39
CA ASN A 148 -25.97 -14.18 3.05
C ASN A 148 -26.05 -14.51 1.54
N GLY A 149 -26.24 -15.79 1.19
CA GLY A 149 -26.34 -16.22 -0.20
C GLY A 149 -25.14 -15.75 -1.07
N GLU A 150 -25.42 -14.89 -2.05
CA GLU A 150 -24.46 -14.31 -3.00
C GLU A 150 -23.57 -13.20 -2.42
N ASN A 151 -23.96 -12.56 -1.30
CA ASN A 151 -23.11 -11.55 -0.68
C ASN A 151 -22.06 -12.21 0.22
N LYS A 152 -20.80 -11.86 -0.04
CA LYS A 152 -19.63 -12.32 0.70
C LYS A 152 -18.91 -11.14 1.36
N GLN A 153 -18.35 -11.39 2.54
CA GLN A 153 -17.35 -10.53 3.16
C GLN A 153 -16.00 -10.98 2.63
N ILE A 154 -15.36 -10.13 1.85
CA ILE A 154 -14.02 -10.39 1.33
C ILE A 154 -13.00 -9.75 2.26
N THR A 155 -11.97 -10.51 2.62
CA THR A 155 -10.78 -10.01 3.31
C THR A 155 -9.58 -10.16 2.39
N GLY A 156 -8.65 -9.22 2.46
CA GLY A 156 -7.43 -9.26 1.66
C GLY A 156 -6.40 -8.28 2.14
N ASN A 157 -5.20 -8.37 1.59
CA ASN A 157 -4.09 -7.46 1.84
C ASN A 157 -3.96 -6.53 0.64
N LEU A 158 -4.21 -5.24 0.86
CA LEU A 158 -4.11 -4.20 -0.15
C LEU A 158 -2.76 -3.49 -0.02
N THR A 159 -2.01 -3.48 -1.10
CA THR A 159 -0.74 -2.78 -1.24
C THR A 159 -0.92 -1.57 -2.16
N ILE A 160 -0.64 -0.38 -1.63
CA ILE A 160 -0.61 0.89 -2.37
C ILE A 160 0.66 1.62 -1.95
N LYS A 161 1.39 2.23 -2.88
CA LYS A 161 2.63 2.98 -2.58
C LYS A 161 3.65 2.13 -1.80
N GLY A 162 3.71 0.82 -2.09
CA GLY A 162 4.58 -0.14 -1.41
C GLY A 162 4.22 -0.48 0.05
N ILE A 163 3.12 0.06 0.59
CA ILE A 163 2.66 -0.20 1.96
C ILE A 163 1.50 -1.19 1.89
N THR A 164 1.51 -2.22 2.74
CA THR A 164 0.46 -3.25 2.77
C THR A 164 -0.35 -3.18 4.05
N HIS A 165 -1.68 -3.13 3.92
CA HIS A 165 -2.60 -3.25 5.06
C HIS A 165 -3.78 -4.18 4.75
N PRO A 166 -4.32 -4.86 5.77
CA PRO A 166 -5.53 -5.67 5.59
C PRO A 166 -6.74 -4.77 5.34
N VAL A 167 -7.61 -5.23 4.44
CA VAL A 167 -8.90 -4.61 4.11
C VAL A 167 -10.00 -5.65 4.19
N THR A 168 -11.23 -5.17 4.40
CA THR A 168 -12.42 -6.00 4.47
C THR A 168 -13.56 -5.26 3.79
N PHE A 169 -14.21 -5.89 2.81
CA PHE A 169 -15.25 -5.25 2.02
C PHE A 169 -16.32 -6.24 1.56
N PRO A 170 -17.59 -5.81 1.46
CA PRO A 170 -18.64 -6.63 0.91
C PRO A 170 -18.51 -6.74 -0.61
N ALA A 171 -18.85 -7.91 -1.15
CA ALA A 171 -18.98 -8.14 -2.59
C ALA A 171 -20.11 -9.12 -2.89
N THR A 172 -20.78 -8.93 -4.04
CA THR A 172 -21.59 -10.00 -4.65
C THR A 172 -20.71 -10.83 -5.56
N ILE A 173 -20.87 -12.15 -5.52
CA ILE A 173 -20.12 -13.08 -6.38
C ILE A 173 -21.09 -14.07 -7.01
N GLU A 174 -21.13 -14.09 -8.35
CA GLU A 174 -21.83 -15.07 -9.15
C GLU A 174 -20.80 -15.92 -9.90
N VAL A 175 -20.89 -17.24 -9.77
CA VAL A 175 -20.11 -18.21 -10.57
C VAL A 175 -21.09 -19.00 -11.42
N LYS A 176 -21.00 -18.85 -12.75
CA LYS A 176 -21.90 -19.51 -13.68
C LYS A 176 -21.20 -19.84 -14.98
N ASN A 177 -21.30 -21.09 -15.43
CA ASN A 177 -20.72 -21.58 -16.68
C ASN A 177 -19.20 -21.27 -16.81
N GLY A 178 -18.46 -21.34 -15.70
CA GLY A 178 -17.03 -21.02 -15.67
C GLY A 178 -16.70 -19.52 -15.80
N ILE A 179 -17.69 -18.65 -15.71
CA ILE A 179 -17.54 -17.19 -15.66
C ILE A 179 -17.81 -16.73 -14.24
N VAL A 180 -16.91 -15.90 -13.71
CA VAL A 180 -17.06 -15.25 -12.41
C VAL A 180 -17.41 -13.79 -12.64
N LYS A 181 -18.47 -13.31 -11.98
CA LYS A 181 -18.83 -11.90 -11.91
C LYS A 181 -18.79 -11.46 -10.45
N MET A 182 -18.00 -10.44 -10.16
CA MET A 182 -17.91 -9.87 -8.82
C MET A 182 -18.15 -8.36 -8.84
N ASN A 183 -18.96 -7.88 -7.90
CA ASN A 183 -19.11 -6.44 -7.64
C ASN A 183 -18.80 -6.15 -6.18
N GLY A 184 -17.71 -5.45 -5.91
CA GLY A 184 -17.23 -5.11 -4.58
C GLY A 184 -17.31 -3.62 -4.28
N LYS A 185 -17.51 -3.28 -3.00
CA LYS A 185 -17.46 -1.88 -2.50
C LYS A 185 -16.45 -1.77 -1.36
N LEU A 186 -15.28 -1.22 -1.65
CA LEU A 186 -14.22 -1.05 -0.67
C LEU A 186 -14.14 0.42 -0.24
N VAL A 187 -14.02 0.68 1.06
CA VAL A 187 -13.74 2.01 1.61
C VAL A 187 -12.49 1.91 2.46
N ILE A 188 -11.51 2.78 2.21
CA ILE A 188 -10.25 2.81 2.97
C ILE A 188 -10.02 4.18 3.59
N ASP A 189 -9.19 4.21 4.62
CA ASP A 189 -8.49 5.41 5.07
C ASP A 189 -7.15 5.50 4.32
N ARG A 190 -7.04 6.42 3.36
CA ARG A 190 -5.86 6.59 2.49
C ARG A 190 -4.57 6.89 3.26
N THR A 191 -4.69 7.46 4.47
CA THR A 191 -3.52 7.87 5.25
C THR A 191 -2.72 6.68 5.79
N LYS A 192 -3.35 5.50 5.87
CA LYS A 192 -2.67 4.24 6.21
C LYS A 192 -1.61 3.87 5.16
N TRP A 193 -1.81 4.25 3.90
CA TRP A 193 -0.86 4.03 2.81
C TRP A 193 -0.01 5.26 2.50
N ASP A 194 0.15 6.16 3.49
CA ASP A 194 0.99 7.36 3.37
C ASP A 194 0.56 8.32 2.23
N VAL A 195 -0.70 8.26 1.82
CA VAL A 195 -1.32 9.26 0.94
C VAL A 195 -1.94 10.33 1.85
N ARG A 196 -1.16 11.35 2.22
CA ARG A 196 -1.51 12.28 3.32
C ARG A 196 -1.94 13.67 2.89
N TYR A 197 -1.76 14.05 1.61
CA TYR A 197 -2.08 15.38 1.09
C TYR A 197 -3.41 15.93 1.61
N LYS A 198 -3.43 17.14 2.19
CA LYS A 198 -4.62 17.79 2.78
C LYS A 198 -5.43 16.96 3.79
N SER A 199 -4.82 15.99 4.47
CA SER A 199 -5.49 15.28 5.57
C SER A 199 -5.45 16.10 6.86
N GLY A 200 -6.61 16.29 7.51
CA GLY A 200 -6.71 16.99 8.79
C GLY A 200 -6.00 16.28 9.96
N LYS A 201 -5.54 15.03 9.77
CA LYS A 201 -4.72 14.32 10.77
C LYS A 201 -3.25 14.76 10.78
N PHE A 202 -2.77 15.33 9.67
CA PHE A 202 -1.35 15.62 9.46
C PHE A 202 -1.07 17.11 9.23
N TYR A 203 -2.10 17.88 8.94
CA TYR A 203 -2.00 19.32 8.66
C TYR A 203 -3.07 20.08 9.45
N ASP A 204 -2.72 21.27 9.91
CA ASP A 204 -3.67 22.21 10.52
C ASP A 204 -4.41 22.95 9.39
N LEU A 205 -5.58 22.43 9.03
CA LEU A 205 -6.40 22.91 7.91
C LEU A 205 -7.81 23.20 8.39
N LEU A 206 -8.42 24.23 7.81
CA LEU A 206 -9.85 24.45 7.95
C LEU A 206 -10.63 23.29 7.32
N ALA A 207 -11.83 23.00 7.83
CA ALA A 207 -12.63 21.88 7.36
C ALA A 207 -12.93 21.95 5.85
N ASP A 208 -13.18 23.16 5.34
CA ASP A 208 -13.46 23.47 3.93
C ASP A 208 -12.23 23.41 3.02
N GLN A 209 -11.03 23.21 3.58
CA GLN A 209 -9.78 22.99 2.86
C GLN A 209 -9.31 21.54 2.99
N THR A 210 -9.90 20.79 3.91
CA THR A 210 -9.50 19.42 4.24
C THR A 210 -10.05 18.43 3.23
N MET A 211 -9.20 17.52 2.76
CA MET A 211 -9.63 16.39 1.94
C MET A 211 -9.95 15.20 2.83
N SER A 212 -11.07 14.52 2.54
CA SER A 212 -11.46 13.32 3.29
C SER A 212 -10.35 12.27 3.25
N ASP A 213 -10.14 11.62 4.39
CA ASP A 213 -9.26 10.44 4.46
C ASP A 213 -9.93 9.21 3.82
N SER A 214 -11.26 9.24 3.68
CA SER A 214 -12.02 8.12 3.12
C SER A 214 -11.99 8.15 1.59
N ILE A 215 -11.43 7.09 0.99
CA ILE A 215 -11.52 6.83 -0.45
C ILE A 215 -12.44 5.63 -0.67
N LYS A 216 -13.37 5.77 -1.62
CA LYS A 216 -14.32 4.72 -1.97
C LYS A 216 -13.94 4.11 -3.30
N PHE A 217 -13.95 2.78 -3.37
CA PHE A 217 -13.73 2.02 -4.59
C PHE A 217 -14.96 1.17 -4.89
N GLN A 218 -15.37 1.18 -6.16
CA GLN A 218 -16.28 0.20 -6.72
C GLN A 218 -15.49 -0.68 -7.67
N VAL A 219 -15.53 -1.99 -7.44
CA VAL A 219 -14.73 -2.95 -8.21
C VAL A 219 -15.68 -3.87 -8.94
N LYS A 220 -15.63 -3.86 -10.27
CA LYS A 220 -16.33 -4.82 -11.12
C LYS A 220 -15.29 -5.75 -11.75
N ILE A 221 -15.40 -7.04 -11.46
CA ILE A 221 -14.55 -8.08 -12.05
C ILE A 221 -15.41 -9.02 -12.90
N ILE A 222 -14.93 -9.27 -14.10
CA ILE A 222 -15.30 -10.41 -14.94
C ILE A 222 -14.06 -11.29 -15.07
N ALA A 223 -14.17 -12.56 -14.73
CA ALA A 223 -13.09 -13.53 -14.91
C ALA A 223 -13.60 -14.78 -15.61
N LYS A 224 -12.75 -15.36 -16.46
CA LYS A 224 -13.04 -16.54 -17.28
C LYS A 224 -11.79 -17.41 -17.41
N LYS A 225 -11.99 -18.67 -17.76
CA LYS A 225 -10.89 -19.60 -18.06
C LYS A 225 -10.02 -19.11 -19.21
#